data_AF-A0A9D6RT18-F1
#
_entry.id   AF-A0A9D6RT18-F1
#
_cell.length_a   1.000
_cell.length_b   1.000
_cell.length_c   1.000
_cell.angle_alpha   90.00
_cell.angle_beta   90.00
_cell.angle_gamma   90.00
#
_symmetry.space_group_name_H-M   'P 1'
#
loop_
_entity.id
_entity.type
_entity.pdbx_description
1 polymer ?
#
loop_
_entity_poly.entity_id
_entity_poly.type
_entity_poly.pdbx_seq_one_letter_code
_entity_poly.pdbx_strand_id
1 'polypeptide(L)' 'MSDRAPESQHLILQERDGLAVVTLNRPPAFNTLSLETLAELTALFH' A
#
# COMPACT_ATOMS: atom_id res chain seq x y z
N MET A 1 17.50 1.89 -11.95
CA MET A 1 17.08 2.81 -10.87
C MET A 1 16.60 1.91 -9.74
N SER A 2 17.03 2.16 -8.50
CA SER A 2 16.69 1.28 -7.39
C SER A 2 15.27 1.59 -6.91
N ASP A 3 14.27 0.88 -7.44
CA ASP A 3 12.85 0.94 -7.05
C ASP A 3 12.63 0.37 -5.65
N ARG A 4 13.08 1.11 -4.63
CA ARG A 4 12.61 0.82 -3.27
C ARG A 4 11.24 1.45 -3.12
N ALA A 5 10.21 0.63 -3.35
CA ALA A 5 8.85 0.97 -2.94
C ALA A 5 8.87 1.41 -1.46
N PRO A 6 8.11 2.46 -1.08
CA PRO A 6 8.01 2.88 0.31
C PRO A 6 7.60 1.69 1.19
N GLU A 7 8.32 1.45 2.29
CA GLU A 7 7.91 0.45 3.27
C GLU A 7 6.59 0.92 3.92
N SER A 8 5.48 0.26 3.56
CA SER A 8 4.18 0.48 4.17
C SER A 8 3.89 -0.64 5.16
N GLN A 9 3.46 -0.26 6.36
CA GLN A 9 3.15 -1.21 7.42
C GLN A 9 1.81 -1.92 7.17
N HIS A 10 0.89 -1.24 6.48
CA HIS A 10 -0.49 -1.67 6.34
C HIS A 10 -0.92 -1.98 4.90
N LEU A 11 -0.05 -1.72 3.91
CA LEU A 11 -0.30 -1.94 2.50
C LEU A 11 0.81 -2.80 1.91
N ILE A 12 0.44 -3.63 0.93
CA ILE A 12 1.40 -4.36 0.10
C ILE A 12 1.24 -3.84 -1.32
N LEU A 13 2.32 -3.28 -1.86
CA LEU A 13 2.40 -2.86 -3.27
C LEU A 13 3.09 -3.96 -4.09
N GLN A 14 2.49 -4.33 -5.21
CA GLN A 14 3.07 -5.24 -6.18
C GLN A 14 2.86 -4.70 -7.59
N GLU A 15 3.89 -4.76 -8.43
CA GLU A 15 3.75 -4.50 -9.85
C GLU A 15 3.46 -5.82 -10.58
N ARG A 16 2.41 -5.85 -11.39
CA ARG A 16 2.02 -7.01 -12.21
C ARG A 16 1.51 -6.53 -13.56
N ASP A 17 2.13 -6.97 -14.65
CA ASP A 17 1.71 -6.66 -16.02
C ASP A 17 1.52 -5.15 -16.31
N GLY A 18 2.39 -4.32 -15.73
CA GLY A 18 2.31 -2.85 -15.84
C GLY A 18 1.23 -2.20 -14.96
N LEU A 19 0.58 -2.97 -14.08
CA LEU A 19 -0.39 -2.49 -13.10
C LEU A 19 0.24 -2.46 -11.70
N ALA A 20 0.01 -1.37 -10.98
CA ALA A 20 0.25 -1.29 -9.54
C ALA A 20 -0.93 -1.93 -8.80
N VAL A 21 -0.70 -3.07 -8.18
CA VAL A 21 -1.67 -3.77 -7.32
C VAL A 21 -1.38 -3.41 -5.87
N VAL A 22 -2.31 -2.69 -5.24
CA VAL A 22 -2.24 -2.35 -3.80
C VAL A 22 -3.20 -3.23 -3.02
N THR A 23 -2.67 -3.97 -2.05
CA THR A 23 -3.44 -4.83 -1.15
C THR A 23 -3.44 -4.27 0.25
N LEU A 24 -4.61 -4.14 0.88
CA LEU A 24 -4.73 -3.82 2.30
C LEU A 24 -4.26 -5.03 3.14
N ASN A 25 -3.33 -4.80 4.05
CA ASN A 25 -2.72 -5.82 4.91
C ASN A 25 -3.00 -5.53 6.39
N ARG A 26 -4.28 -5.53 6.77
CA ARG A 26 -4.74 -5.35 8.15
C ARG A 26 -5.77 -6.39 8.55
N PRO A 27 -5.42 -7.70 8.54
CA PRO A 27 -6.37 -8.77 8.84
C PRO A 27 -7.08 -8.60 10.20
N PRO A 28 -6.42 -8.20 11.32
CA PRO A 28 -7.12 -8.00 12.59
C PRO A 28 -8.18 -6.89 12.58
N ALA A 29 -8.08 -5.94 11.65
CA ALA A 29 -9.01 -4.82 11.51
C ALA A 29 -9.96 -5.00 10.31
N PHE A 30 -10.10 -6.23 9.79
CA PHE A 30 -10.90 -6.54 8.60
C PHE A 30 -10.59 -5.65 7.39
N ASN A 31 -9.33 -5.22 7.25
CA ASN A 31 -8.91 -4.27 6.20
C ASN A 31 -9.72 -2.97 6.18
N THR A 32 -10.22 -2.53 7.34
CA THR A 32 -10.86 -1.22 7.47
C THR A 32 -9.89 -0.11 7.06
N LEU A 33 -10.41 0.91 6.37
CA LEU A 33 -9.65 2.12 6.04
C LEU A 33 -9.60 3.05 7.25
N SER A 34 -8.45 3.12 7.92
CA SER A 34 -8.16 4.18 8.89
C SER A 34 -7.50 5.37 8.21
N LEU A 35 -7.43 6.49 8.92
CA LEU A 35 -6.68 7.67 8.45
C LEU A 35 -5.21 7.33 8.14
N GLU A 36 -4.57 6.47 8.94
CA GLU A 36 -3.19 6.06 8.66
C GLU A 36 -3.08 5.32 7.32
N THR A 37 -3.98 4.37 7.06
CA THR A 37 -3.97 3.63 5.78
C THR A 37 -4.25 4.53 4.57
N LEU A 38 -5.07 5.57 4.73
CA LEU A 38 -5.34 6.54 3.66
C LEU A 38 -4.11 7.43 3.41
N ALA A 39 -3.39 7.82 4.47
CA ALA A 39 -2.14 8.56 4.36
C ALA A 39 -1.06 7.73 3.65
N GLU A 40 -0.91 6.45 4.03
CA GLU A 40 0.00 5.52 3.37
C GLU A 40 -0.36 5.32 1.89
N LEU A 41 -1.65 5.16 1.57
CA LEU A 41 -2.10 5.00 0.19
C LEU A 41 -1.76 6.23 -0.64
N THR A 42 -1.99 7.43 -0.10
CA THR A 42 -1.68 8.69 -0.77
C THR A 42 -0.18 8.82 -1.04
N ALA A 43 0.67 8.46 -0.06
CA ALA A 43 2.12 8.52 -0.20
C ALA A 43 2.70 7.59 -1.28
N LEU A 44 1.98 6.52 -1.67
CA LEU A 44 2.43 5.59 -2.71
C LEU A 44 2.31 6.15 -4.14
N PHE A 45 1.53 7.22 -4.35
CA PHE A 45 1.20 7.76 -5.68
C PHE A 45 1.56 9.23 -5.86
N HIS A 46 2.32 9.80 -4.91
CA HIS A 46 2.78 11.19 -4.92
C HIS A 46 4.24 11.33 -5.38
#